data_AF-A0A1Q9NQY2-F1
#
_entry.id   AF-A0A1Q9NQY2-F1
#
_cell.length_a   1.000
_cell.length_b   1.000
_cell.length_c   1.000
_cell.angle_alpha   90.00
_cell.angle_beta   90.00
_cell.angle_gamma   90.00
#
_symmetry.space_group_name_H-M   'P 1'
#
loop_
_entity.id
_entity.type
_entity.pdbx_description
1 polymer ?
#
loop_
_entity_poly.entity_id
_entity_poly.type
_entity_poly.pdbx_seq_one_letter_code
_entity_poly.pdbx_strand_id
1 'polypeptide(L)'
;MLSNLYEFTLMTSNKKYVIDIDLDYENIVQKIEHFLGKFLLEIYGNCSAVFDGRIKSTLGLGDRLLIIKIDQTILLHELRSLKPINWQLPGVGKLEFKLINSGENKQDIKQTNNYLLELYTFRPKTNESFTVVFENIYSLRAITGRENSEINIEGNEADMQSYLVQNPSLIEDDIKIINREYNTPIGKIDLIGKDKNGKTVLIELKKSLITPADAFQIVRYREIIMKIWNKPENIRSMIIGSKISEKLYFYLKEHEIEFKEIKWNEIFPSIPRKKKKKLNDFFSKNT
;
A
#
# COMPACT_ATOMS: atom_id res chain seq x y z
N MET A 1 -16.05 -28.84 27.21
CA MET A 1 -17.31 -28.82 26.44
C MET A 1 -17.84 -27.40 26.56
N LEU A 2 -17.44 -26.50 25.65
CA LEU A 2 -17.90 -25.12 25.63
C LEU A 2 -19.17 -25.10 24.79
N SER A 3 -20.32 -24.92 25.45
CA SER A 3 -21.66 -25.16 24.90
C SER A 3 -22.24 -24.00 24.09
N ASN A 4 -21.48 -22.93 23.82
CA ASN A 4 -21.98 -21.82 23.01
C ASN A 4 -20.83 -21.04 22.33
N LEU A 5 -20.86 -20.96 20.99
CA LEU A 5 -19.94 -20.15 20.18
C LEU A 5 -20.03 -18.64 20.51
N TYR A 6 -21.20 -18.19 21.00
CA TYR A 6 -21.48 -16.79 21.33
C TYR A 6 -20.70 -16.29 22.56
N GLU A 7 -20.46 -17.15 23.56
CA GLU A 7 -19.65 -16.79 24.74
C GLU A 7 -18.15 -16.65 24.40
N PHE A 8 -17.68 -17.30 23.33
CA PHE A 8 -16.28 -17.20 22.90
C PHE A 8 -15.99 -15.84 22.23
N THR A 9 -16.95 -15.31 21.47
CA THR A 9 -16.83 -14.05 20.71
C THR A 9 -16.79 -12.81 21.63
N LEU A 10 -17.40 -12.89 22.83
CA LEU A 10 -17.46 -11.79 23.80
C LEU A 10 -16.17 -11.63 24.65
N MET A 11 -15.21 -12.55 24.55
CA MET A 11 -14.11 -12.68 25.52
C MET A 11 -12.71 -12.20 25.06
N THR A 12 -12.53 -11.66 23.86
CA THR A 12 -11.17 -11.60 23.29
C THR A 12 -10.79 -10.28 22.60
N SER A 13 -10.45 -9.27 23.39
CA SER A 13 -9.65 -8.12 22.91
C SER A 13 -8.13 -8.38 22.96
N ASN A 14 -7.67 -9.54 23.47
CA ASN A 14 -6.25 -9.71 23.83
C ASN A 14 -5.57 -11.02 23.45
N LYS A 15 -6.22 -11.94 22.73
CA LYS A 15 -5.67 -13.26 22.38
C LYS A 15 -5.59 -13.47 20.86
N LYS A 16 -4.51 -14.10 20.39
CA LYS A 16 -4.27 -14.42 18.98
C LYS A 16 -4.75 -15.84 18.70
N TYR A 17 -5.63 -16.02 17.72
CA TYR A 17 -6.17 -17.33 17.36
C TYR A 17 -6.22 -17.51 15.85
N VAL A 18 -5.98 -18.75 15.43
CA VAL A 18 -6.32 -19.26 14.10
C VAL A 18 -7.35 -20.35 14.33
N ILE A 19 -8.48 -20.23 13.63
CA ILE A 19 -9.56 -21.20 13.66
C ILE A 19 -9.61 -21.82 12.28
N ASP A 20 -9.27 -23.10 12.18
CA ASP A 20 -9.53 -23.90 10.99
C ASP A 20 -11.03 -24.21 10.95
N ILE A 21 -11.72 -23.68 9.94
CA ILE A 21 -13.16 -23.88 9.77
C ILE A 21 -13.34 -25.15 8.94
N ASP A 22 -14.15 -26.07 9.46
CA ASP A 22 -14.46 -27.32 8.78
C ASP A 22 -15.28 -27.05 7.50
N LEU A 23 -14.97 -27.82 6.45
CA LEU A 23 -15.54 -27.66 5.11
C LEU A 23 -16.87 -28.42 4.96
N ASP A 24 -17.77 -28.21 5.90
CA ASP A 24 -19.17 -28.63 5.79
C ASP A 24 -19.93 -27.63 4.91
N TYR A 25 -20.13 -28.01 3.65
CA TYR A 25 -20.73 -27.14 2.63
C TYR A 25 -22.17 -26.76 2.95
N GLU A 26 -22.96 -27.55 3.68
CA GLU A 26 -24.35 -27.18 4.00
C GLU A 26 -24.42 -25.91 4.85
N ASN A 27 -23.41 -25.71 5.72
CA ASN A 27 -23.36 -24.62 6.68
C ASN A 27 -22.21 -23.62 6.41
N ILE A 28 -21.42 -23.82 5.36
CA ILE A 28 -20.19 -23.05 5.12
C ILE A 28 -20.45 -21.55 4.97
N VAL A 29 -21.55 -21.16 4.30
CA VAL A 29 -21.94 -19.76 4.13
C VAL A 29 -22.22 -19.12 5.48
N GLN A 30 -23.01 -19.78 6.34
CA GLN A 30 -23.31 -19.27 7.68
C GLN A 30 -22.05 -19.12 8.54
N LYS A 31 -21.11 -20.07 8.43
CA LYS A 31 -19.81 -19.98 9.11
C LYS A 31 -19.00 -18.80 8.61
N ILE A 32 -18.90 -18.60 7.30
CA ILE A 32 -18.20 -17.45 6.71
C ILE A 32 -18.83 -16.14 7.19
N GLU A 33 -20.15 -16.00 7.10
CA GLU A 33 -20.88 -14.81 7.55
C GLU A 33 -20.72 -14.55 9.05
N HIS A 34 -20.64 -15.60 9.86
CA HIS A 34 -20.41 -15.48 11.30
C HIS A 34 -19.09 -14.77 11.63
N PHE A 35 -18.02 -15.10 10.90
CA PHE A 35 -16.67 -14.56 11.09
C PHE A 35 -16.40 -13.28 10.29
N LEU A 36 -17.15 -13.02 9.22
CA LEU A 36 -17.00 -11.85 8.39
C LEU A 36 -17.10 -10.55 9.20
N GLY A 37 -16.18 -9.61 8.96
CA GLY A 37 -16.13 -8.34 9.68
C GLY A 37 -15.57 -8.41 11.11
N LYS A 38 -15.26 -9.61 11.61
CA LYS A 38 -14.71 -9.84 12.96
C LYS A 38 -13.33 -10.50 12.93
N PHE A 39 -13.07 -11.29 11.90
CA PHE A 39 -11.84 -12.03 11.67
C PHE A 39 -11.33 -11.74 10.26
N LEU A 40 -10.02 -11.88 10.07
CA LEU A 40 -9.45 -12.07 8.74
C LEU A 40 -9.79 -13.48 8.26
N LEU A 41 -10.36 -13.59 7.07
CA LEU A 41 -10.68 -14.87 6.44
C LEU A 41 -9.66 -15.20 5.37
N GLU A 42 -9.20 -16.45 5.36
CA GLU A 42 -8.39 -17.02 4.29
C GLU A 42 -9.13 -18.22 3.69
N ILE A 43 -9.41 -18.15 2.39
CA ILE A 43 -9.99 -19.25 1.62
C ILE A 43 -8.97 -19.64 0.56
N TYR A 44 -8.42 -20.85 0.66
CA TYR A 44 -7.55 -21.41 -0.37
C TYR A 44 -8.26 -22.55 -1.07
N GLY A 45 -8.27 -22.50 -2.40
CA GLY A 45 -9.01 -23.45 -3.20
C GLY A 45 -8.88 -23.20 -4.70
N ASN A 46 -9.42 -24.13 -5.47
CA ASN A 46 -9.54 -24.00 -6.91
C ASN A 46 -10.76 -23.16 -7.25
N CYS A 47 -10.55 -22.02 -7.91
CA CYS A 47 -11.63 -21.10 -8.25
C CYS A 47 -11.46 -20.45 -9.61
N SER A 48 -12.55 -19.91 -10.12
CA SER A 48 -12.58 -18.95 -11.22
C SER A 48 -13.00 -17.58 -10.69
N ALA A 49 -12.72 -16.51 -11.44
CA ALA A 49 -13.17 -15.17 -11.06
C ALA A 49 -13.52 -14.31 -12.27
N VAL A 50 -14.48 -13.42 -12.09
CA VAL A 50 -14.89 -12.43 -13.08
C VAL A 50 -14.98 -11.08 -12.42
N PHE A 51 -14.35 -10.08 -13.01
CA PHE A 51 -14.55 -8.68 -12.68
C PHE A 51 -15.15 -7.98 -13.89
N ASP A 52 -16.28 -7.32 -13.70
CA ASP A 52 -16.95 -6.51 -14.72
C ASP A 52 -17.10 -5.08 -14.20
N GLY A 53 -16.49 -4.12 -14.88
CA GLY A 53 -16.40 -2.73 -14.43
C GLY A 53 -15.69 -1.85 -15.45
N ARG A 54 -14.87 -0.91 -14.96
CA ARG A 54 -14.02 -0.04 -15.82
C ARG A 54 -13.13 -0.82 -16.79
N ILE A 55 -12.74 -2.02 -16.38
CA ILE A 55 -12.10 -3.04 -17.21
C ILE A 55 -12.86 -4.34 -16.98
N LYS A 56 -12.82 -5.24 -17.97
CA LYS A 56 -13.34 -6.61 -17.81
C LYS A 56 -12.17 -7.56 -17.69
N SER A 57 -12.19 -8.42 -16.68
CA SER A 57 -11.19 -9.48 -16.52
C SER A 57 -11.86 -10.78 -16.14
N THR A 58 -11.49 -11.86 -16.81
CA THR A 58 -11.91 -13.22 -16.49
C THR A 58 -10.67 -14.04 -16.14
N LEU A 59 -10.79 -14.84 -15.08
CA LEU A 59 -9.78 -15.79 -14.64
C LEU A 59 -10.40 -17.18 -14.72
N GLY A 60 -9.78 -18.06 -15.52
CA GLY A 60 -10.13 -19.47 -15.56
C GLY A 60 -9.82 -20.19 -14.24
N LEU A 61 -10.21 -21.46 -14.16
CA LEU A 61 -9.96 -22.29 -12.99
C LEU A 61 -8.46 -22.35 -12.64
N GLY A 62 -8.17 -22.16 -11.35
CA GLY A 62 -6.82 -22.22 -10.82
C GLY A 62 -6.82 -22.07 -9.30
N ASP A 63 -5.75 -22.55 -8.67
CA ASP A 63 -5.62 -22.51 -7.21
C ASP A 63 -5.23 -21.10 -6.75
N ARG A 64 -6.09 -20.51 -5.91
CA ARG A 64 -5.93 -19.13 -5.46
C ARG A 64 -6.21 -19.00 -3.98
N LEU A 65 -5.52 -18.04 -3.39
CA LEU A 65 -5.74 -17.61 -2.02
C LEU A 65 -6.60 -16.34 -2.05
N LEU A 66 -7.82 -16.45 -1.55
CA LEU A 66 -8.69 -15.32 -1.26
C LEU A 66 -8.49 -14.91 0.20
N ILE A 67 -8.09 -13.66 0.41
CA ILE A 67 -8.00 -13.04 1.73
C ILE A 67 -9.10 -12.00 1.84
N ILE A 68 -9.89 -12.06 2.91
CA ILE A 68 -10.87 -11.04 3.26
C ILE A 68 -10.47 -10.49 4.63
N LYS A 69 -10.06 -9.23 4.67
CA LYS A 69 -9.66 -8.58 5.93
C LYS A 69 -10.88 -8.26 6.79
N ILE A 70 -10.62 -7.89 8.05
CA ILE A 70 -11.66 -7.51 9.01
C ILE A 70 -12.49 -6.31 8.49
N ASP A 71 -11.84 -5.36 7.82
CA ASP A 71 -12.52 -4.22 7.16
C ASP A 71 -13.26 -4.60 5.86
N GLN A 72 -13.26 -5.88 5.48
CA GLN A 72 -13.82 -6.45 4.25
C GLN A 72 -13.06 -6.09 2.97
N THR A 73 -11.81 -5.64 3.06
CA THR A 73 -10.90 -5.62 1.91
C THR A 73 -10.75 -7.03 1.34
N ILE A 74 -10.95 -7.20 0.03
CA ILE A 74 -10.70 -8.47 -0.67
C ILE A 74 -9.37 -8.43 -1.40
N LEU A 75 -8.58 -9.49 -1.29
CA LEU A 75 -7.37 -9.73 -2.06
C LEU A 75 -7.42 -11.15 -2.61
N LEU A 76 -7.41 -11.32 -3.93
CA LEU A 76 -7.28 -12.61 -4.59
C LEU A 76 -5.84 -12.75 -5.11
N HIS A 77 -5.14 -13.79 -4.70
CA HIS A 77 -3.76 -14.07 -5.07
C HIS A 77 -3.62 -15.41 -5.80
N GLU A 78 -2.72 -15.45 -6.77
CA GLU A 78 -2.17 -16.70 -7.28
C GLU A 78 -0.93 -17.10 -6.47
N LEU A 79 -0.35 -18.26 -6.76
CA LEU A 79 0.82 -18.79 -6.04
C LEU A 79 2.10 -17.94 -6.20
N ARG A 80 2.12 -17.03 -7.18
CA ARG A 80 3.25 -16.16 -7.52
C ARG A 80 2.74 -14.73 -7.73
N SER A 81 3.66 -13.78 -7.72
CA SER A 81 3.45 -12.31 -7.77
C SER A 81 3.40 -11.65 -6.40
N LEU A 82 3.93 -10.42 -6.35
CA LEU A 82 3.88 -9.56 -5.18
C LEU A 82 2.47 -8.99 -4.96
N LYS A 83 1.74 -8.73 -6.04
CA LYS A 83 0.45 -8.04 -6.00
C LYS A 83 -0.71 -9.04 -6.16
N PRO A 84 -1.88 -8.77 -5.54
CA PRO A 84 -3.09 -9.52 -5.82
C PRO A 84 -3.47 -9.39 -7.31
N ILE A 85 -4.06 -10.43 -7.88
CA ILE A 85 -4.53 -10.43 -9.26
C ILE A 85 -5.85 -9.65 -9.39
N ASN A 86 -6.72 -9.72 -8.38
CA ASN A 86 -7.91 -8.89 -8.22
C ASN A 86 -8.04 -8.47 -6.76
N TRP A 87 -8.55 -7.27 -6.51
CA TRP A 87 -8.70 -6.74 -5.16
C TRP A 87 -9.84 -5.72 -5.07
N GLN A 88 -10.35 -5.55 -3.85
CA GLN A 88 -11.46 -4.66 -3.54
C GLN A 88 -11.20 -3.92 -2.21
N LEU A 89 -11.39 -2.60 -2.19
CA LEU A 89 -11.32 -1.78 -0.97
C LEU A 89 -12.46 -2.07 0.00
N PRO A 90 -12.32 -1.72 1.29
CA PRO A 90 -13.39 -1.89 2.28
C PRO A 90 -14.56 -0.93 1.99
N GLY A 91 -15.79 -1.31 2.35
CA GLY A 91 -16.97 -0.44 2.31
C GLY A 91 -17.49 -0.01 0.93
N VAL A 92 -16.93 -0.54 -0.16
CA VAL A 92 -17.33 -0.18 -1.54
C VAL A 92 -18.46 -1.04 -2.12
N GLY A 93 -18.77 -2.17 -1.49
CA GLY A 93 -19.82 -3.11 -1.88
C GLY A 93 -20.03 -4.16 -0.81
N LYS A 94 -21.27 -4.67 -0.68
CA LYS A 94 -21.59 -5.76 0.26
C LYS A 94 -21.03 -7.07 -0.29
N LEU A 95 -20.35 -7.83 0.57
CA LEU A 95 -19.91 -9.18 0.24
C LEU A 95 -21.06 -10.16 0.48
N GLU A 96 -21.44 -10.89 -0.55
CA GLU A 96 -22.49 -11.90 -0.50
C GLU A 96 -21.92 -13.26 -0.84
N PHE A 97 -22.19 -14.26 0.00
CA PHE A 97 -21.78 -15.64 -0.23
C PHE A 97 -22.99 -16.50 -0.53
N LYS A 98 -22.88 -17.39 -1.52
CA LYS A 98 -23.96 -18.31 -1.91
C LYS A 98 -23.38 -19.67 -2.25
N LEU A 99 -24.18 -20.70 -2.03
CA LEU A 99 -23.92 -22.03 -2.56
C LEU A 99 -24.69 -22.21 -3.85
N ILE A 100 -24.01 -22.67 -4.89
CA ILE A 100 -24.60 -22.98 -6.18
C ILE A 100 -24.48 -24.48 -6.39
N ASN A 101 -25.58 -25.15 -6.72
CA ASN A 101 -25.53 -26.56 -7.12
C ASN A 101 -24.75 -26.68 -8.43
N SER A 102 -23.73 -27.54 -8.47
CA SER A 102 -22.89 -27.72 -9.66
C SER A 102 -23.61 -28.38 -10.85
N GLY A 103 -24.89 -28.74 -10.70
CA GLY A 103 -25.72 -29.43 -11.69
C GLY A 103 -25.41 -30.92 -11.82
N GLU A 104 -26.41 -31.72 -12.23
CA GLU A 104 -26.35 -33.18 -12.34
C GLU A 104 -25.47 -33.73 -13.49
N ASN A 105 -24.81 -32.87 -14.29
CA ASN A 105 -24.13 -33.27 -15.53
C ASN A 105 -22.60 -33.29 -15.44
N LYS A 106 -22.03 -33.94 -14.41
CA LYS A 106 -20.60 -34.33 -14.39
C LYS A 106 -20.45 -35.77 -13.89
N GLN A 107 -20.84 -36.74 -14.71
CA GLN A 107 -20.66 -38.17 -14.41
C GLN A 107 -19.18 -38.63 -14.42
N ASP A 108 -18.23 -37.81 -14.90
CA ASP A 108 -16.85 -38.26 -15.16
C ASP A 108 -15.76 -37.62 -14.28
N ILE A 109 -16.11 -36.91 -13.20
CA ILE A 109 -15.13 -36.42 -12.24
C ILE A 109 -15.57 -36.88 -10.86
N LYS A 110 -14.67 -37.53 -10.11
CA LYS A 110 -14.82 -37.79 -8.67
C LYS A 110 -14.84 -36.45 -7.90
N GLN A 111 -15.89 -35.66 -8.10
CA GLN A 111 -16.12 -34.43 -7.37
C GLN A 111 -16.74 -34.86 -6.04
N THR A 112 -16.05 -34.55 -4.94
CA THR A 112 -16.46 -35.03 -3.62
C THR A 112 -17.71 -34.33 -3.09
N ASN A 113 -18.10 -33.16 -3.65
CA ASN A 113 -19.26 -32.36 -3.25
C ASN A 113 -19.98 -31.72 -4.45
N ASN A 114 -21.32 -31.61 -4.39
CA ASN A 114 -22.19 -31.08 -5.45
C ASN A 114 -22.39 -29.54 -5.39
N TYR A 115 -21.60 -28.84 -4.59
CA TYR A 115 -21.78 -27.43 -4.29
C TYR A 115 -20.55 -26.60 -4.66
N LEU A 116 -20.79 -25.44 -5.27
CA LEU A 116 -19.80 -24.39 -5.52
C LEU A 116 -20.03 -23.26 -4.51
N LEU A 117 -18.96 -22.68 -3.97
CA LEU A 117 -19.05 -21.47 -3.15
C LEU A 117 -18.81 -20.25 -4.04
N GLU A 118 -19.81 -19.40 -4.16
CA GLU A 118 -19.71 -18.09 -4.83
C GLU A 118 -19.54 -16.99 -3.79
N LEU A 119 -18.55 -16.12 -4.01
CA LEU A 119 -18.48 -14.78 -3.47
C LEU A 119 -18.88 -13.81 -4.56
N TYR A 120 -19.86 -12.95 -4.28
CA TYR A 120 -20.28 -11.85 -5.13
C TYR A 120 -20.19 -10.52 -4.39
N THR A 121 -19.78 -9.47 -5.09
CA THR A 121 -19.92 -8.10 -4.62
C THR A 121 -20.25 -7.17 -5.78
N PHE A 122 -21.10 -6.18 -5.51
CA PHE A 122 -21.46 -5.12 -6.44
C PHE A 122 -21.20 -3.74 -5.83
N ARG A 123 -20.69 -2.82 -6.64
CA ARG A 123 -20.40 -1.43 -6.30
C ARG A 123 -21.34 -0.50 -7.08
N PRO A 124 -22.44 -0.02 -6.47
CA PRO A 124 -23.40 0.83 -7.18
C PRO A 124 -22.80 2.12 -7.72
N LYS A 125 -21.87 2.74 -6.96
CA LYS A 125 -21.26 4.03 -7.32
C LYS A 125 -20.44 3.99 -8.61
N THR A 126 -19.76 2.86 -8.86
CA THR A 126 -18.87 2.70 -10.02
C THR A 126 -19.42 1.72 -11.05
N ASN A 127 -20.59 1.10 -10.77
CA ASN A 127 -21.18 0.03 -11.55
C ASN A 127 -20.18 -1.12 -11.83
N GLU A 128 -19.50 -1.57 -10.78
CA GLU A 128 -18.50 -2.64 -10.85
C GLU A 128 -18.98 -3.87 -10.07
N SER A 129 -18.77 -5.05 -10.61
CA SER A 129 -19.05 -6.34 -9.96
C SER A 129 -17.80 -7.20 -9.92
N PHE A 130 -17.68 -7.99 -8.86
CA PHE A 130 -16.62 -8.99 -8.72
C PHE A 130 -17.21 -10.28 -8.19
N THR A 131 -16.97 -11.36 -8.92
CA THR A 131 -17.42 -12.72 -8.60
C THR A 131 -16.22 -13.64 -8.50
N VAL A 132 -16.17 -14.46 -7.46
CA VAL A 132 -15.21 -15.56 -7.31
C VAL A 132 -16.00 -16.83 -7.03
N VAL A 133 -15.80 -17.87 -7.84
CA VAL A 133 -16.50 -19.15 -7.71
C VAL A 133 -15.49 -20.25 -7.43
N PHE A 134 -15.52 -20.79 -6.21
CA PHE A 134 -14.71 -21.93 -5.81
C PHE A 134 -15.40 -23.23 -6.20
N GLU A 135 -14.71 -24.05 -7.01
CA GLU A 135 -15.12 -25.42 -7.28
C GLU A 135 -14.72 -26.37 -6.15
N ASN A 136 -13.53 -26.16 -5.59
CA ASN A 136 -13.04 -26.93 -4.45
C ASN A 136 -12.35 -26.00 -3.46
N ILE A 137 -12.74 -26.08 -2.20
CA ILE A 137 -12.06 -25.39 -1.11
C ILE A 137 -11.11 -26.40 -0.46
N TYR A 138 -9.85 -26.04 -0.32
CA TYR A 138 -8.83 -26.87 0.33
C TYR A 138 -8.61 -26.46 1.78
N SER A 139 -8.80 -25.17 2.08
CA SER A 139 -8.69 -24.63 3.44
C SER A 139 -9.55 -23.38 3.59
N LEU A 140 -10.23 -23.29 4.73
CA LEU A 140 -10.94 -22.10 5.19
C LEU A 140 -10.50 -21.79 6.62
N ARG A 141 -10.02 -20.57 6.87
CA ARG A 141 -9.51 -20.16 8.19
C ARG A 141 -10.04 -18.79 8.60
N ALA A 142 -10.34 -18.65 9.88
CA ALA A 142 -10.60 -17.36 10.53
C ALA A 142 -9.46 -17.01 11.49
N ILE A 143 -8.88 -15.83 11.31
CA ILE A 143 -7.66 -15.38 11.99
C ILE A 143 -7.96 -14.07 12.71
N THR A 144 -7.61 -14.00 13.99
CA THR A 144 -7.67 -12.75 14.77
C THR A 144 -6.35 -12.50 15.49
N GLY A 145 -6.01 -11.23 15.65
CA GLY A 145 -4.78 -10.80 16.28
C GLY A 145 -4.82 -9.35 16.70
N ARG A 146 -3.71 -8.86 17.27
CA ARG A 146 -3.56 -7.44 17.60
C ARG A 146 -3.01 -6.70 16.39
N GLU A 147 -3.66 -5.62 16.02
CA GLU A 147 -3.04 -4.56 15.23
C GLU A 147 -2.08 -3.83 16.17
N ASN A 148 -0.79 -4.15 16.10
CA ASN A 148 0.24 -3.38 16.80
C ASN A 148 1.10 -2.64 15.78
N SER A 149 1.32 -1.36 16.10
CA SER A 149 2.17 -0.36 15.48
C SER A 149 1.66 0.28 14.19
N GLU A 150 1.42 1.59 14.29
CA GLU A 150 1.75 2.52 13.21
C GLU A 150 3.13 2.15 12.68
N ILE A 151 3.28 2.08 11.36
CA ILE A 151 4.60 1.89 10.78
C ILE A 151 5.37 3.17 11.12
N ASN A 152 6.30 3.09 12.08
CA ASN A 152 7.29 4.13 12.30
C ASN A 152 8.25 4.13 11.11
N ILE A 153 7.90 4.87 10.07
CA ILE A 153 8.76 5.09 8.91
C ILE A 153 9.74 6.20 9.29
N GLU A 154 10.86 5.83 9.90
CA GLU A 154 11.99 6.73 10.12
C GLU A 154 12.69 7.04 8.78
N GLY A 155 12.94 8.32 8.52
CA GLY A 155 13.56 8.82 7.30
C GLY A 155 12.57 8.95 6.15
N ASN A 156 11.32 9.30 6.43
CA ASN A 156 10.38 9.76 5.40
C ASN A 156 10.73 11.21 4.96
N GLU A 157 10.00 11.76 3.98
CA GLU A 157 10.24 13.12 3.49
C GLU A 157 9.99 14.19 4.57
N ALA A 158 9.07 13.96 5.51
CA ALA A 158 8.81 14.87 6.62
C ALA A 158 9.95 14.91 7.65
N ASP A 159 10.62 13.79 7.92
CA ASP A 159 11.80 13.74 8.79
C ASP A 159 12.97 14.51 8.15
N MET A 160 13.19 14.28 6.85
CA MET A 160 14.20 15.00 6.06
C MET A 160 13.96 16.50 6.05
N GLN A 161 12.72 16.90 5.82
CA GLN A 161 12.29 18.30 5.85
C GLN A 161 12.56 18.91 7.23
N SER A 162 12.16 18.25 8.32
CA SER A 162 12.40 18.71 9.70
C SER A 162 13.89 18.90 9.98
N TYR A 163 14.72 17.96 9.52
CA TYR A 163 16.17 18.03 9.68
C TYR A 163 16.80 19.18 8.91
N LEU A 164 16.35 19.46 7.69
CA LEU A 164 16.82 20.60 6.90
C LEU A 164 16.39 21.94 7.47
N VAL A 165 15.20 22.03 8.08
CA VAL A 165 14.80 23.26 8.79
C VAL A 165 15.73 23.54 9.97
N GLN A 166 16.17 22.49 10.67
CA GLN A 166 17.12 22.61 11.79
C GLN A 166 18.57 22.84 11.33
N ASN A 167 18.92 22.39 10.12
CA ASN A 167 20.26 22.47 9.55
C ASN A 167 20.25 23.09 8.14
N PRO A 168 19.81 24.35 7.99
CA PRO A 168 19.58 24.96 6.68
C PRO A 168 20.85 25.11 5.83
N SER A 169 22.02 25.18 6.46
CA SER A 169 23.33 25.23 5.77
C SER A 169 23.61 24.00 4.90
N LEU A 170 22.93 22.88 5.13
CA LEU A 170 23.00 21.70 4.26
C LEU A 170 22.40 21.98 2.87
N ILE A 171 21.46 22.91 2.78
CA ILE A 171 20.85 23.34 1.52
C ILE A 171 21.80 24.32 0.82
N GLU A 172 22.02 25.47 1.45
CA GLU A 172 22.82 26.59 0.94
C GLU A 172 23.28 27.45 2.13
N ASP A 173 24.45 28.07 2.02
CA ASP A 173 24.96 28.97 3.06
C ASP A 173 24.01 30.16 3.28
N ASP A 174 23.82 30.51 4.56
CA ASP A 174 22.97 31.63 5.03
C ASP A 174 21.49 31.59 4.58
N ILE A 175 21.00 30.45 4.07
CA ILE A 175 19.58 30.30 3.77
C ILE A 175 18.75 30.27 5.06
N LYS A 176 17.62 30.97 5.06
CA LYS A 176 16.64 30.97 6.14
C LYS A 176 15.35 30.33 5.68
N ILE A 177 14.94 29.23 6.29
CA ILE A 177 13.64 28.63 6.01
C ILE A 177 12.54 29.47 6.68
N ILE A 178 11.59 29.94 5.88
CA ILE A 178 10.48 30.81 6.32
C ILE A 178 9.13 30.09 6.30
N ASN A 179 9.01 28.97 5.59
CA ASN A 179 7.80 28.18 5.58
C ASN A 179 8.07 26.69 5.31
N ARG A 180 7.16 25.87 5.83
CA ARG A 180 7.17 24.42 5.70
C ARG A 180 5.77 23.96 5.27
N GLU A 181 5.69 23.07 4.29
CA GLU A 181 4.42 22.58 3.74
C GLU A 181 3.44 23.71 3.35
N TYR A 182 3.94 24.69 2.60
CA TYR A 182 3.15 25.86 2.22
C TYR A 182 2.01 25.45 1.27
N ASN A 183 0.76 25.61 1.71
CA ASN A 183 -0.41 25.23 0.93
C ASN A 183 -0.62 26.16 -0.28
N THR A 184 -0.88 25.55 -1.43
CA THR A 184 -1.30 26.22 -2.66
C THR A 184 -2.57 25.55 -3.21
N PRO A 185 -3.29 26.17 -4.16
CA PRO A 185 -4.46 25.56 -4.79
C PRO A 185 -4.21 24.22 -5.50
N ILE A 186 -2.95 23.89 -5.84
CA ILE A 186 -2.60 22.67 -6.60
C ILE A 186 -1.75 21.67 -5.78
N GLY A 187 -1.62 21.88 -4.48
CA GLY A 187 -0.78 21.05 -3.60
C GLY A 187 0.10 21.89 -2.69
N LYS A 188 1.06 21.25 -2.02
CA LYS A 188 1.93 21.90 -1.05
C LYS A 188 3.36 22.00 -1.57
N ILE A 189 4.01 23.12 -1.28
CA ILE A 189 5.45 23.31 -1.47
C ILE A 189 6.15 22.83 -0.20
N ASP A 190 7.16 21.98 -0.32
CA ASP A 190 7.83 21.40 0.84
C ASP A 190 8.48 22.48 1.70
N LEU A 191 9.40 23.26 1.16
CA LEU A 191 10.04 24.35 1.90
C LEU A 191 10.03 25.65 1.10
N ILE A 192 9.89 26.75 1.81
CA ILE A 192 10.15 28.09 1.27
C ILE A 192 11.22 28.73 2.14
N GLY A 193 12.28 29.21 1.49
CA GLY A 193 13.39 29.89 2.12
C GLY A 193 13.68 31.27 1.56
N LYS A 194 14.62 31.96 2.22
CA LYS A 194 15.24 33.21 1.80
C LYS A 194 16.75 33.00 1.76
N ASP A 195 17.36 33.23 0.61
CA ASP A 195 18.82 33.16 0.48
C ASP A 195 19.52 34.36 1.16
N LYS A 196 20.85 34.37 1.13
CA LYS A 196 21.68 35.45 1.70
C LYS A 196 21.36 36.86 1.17
N ASN A 197 20.78 36.96 -0.02
CA ASN A 197 20.41 38.21 -0.67
C ASN A 197 18.92 38.56 -0.45
N GLY A 198 18.18 37.77 0.34
CA GLY A 198 16.75 37.94 0.55
C GLY A 198 15.87 37.43 -0.60
N LYS A 199 16.44 36.71 -1.56
CA LYS A 199 15.70 36.11 -2.68
C LYS A 199 14.89 34.92 -2.19
N THR A 200 13.64 34.80 -2.64
CA THR A 200 12.80 33.64 -2.28
C THR A 200 13.30 32.39 -2.98
N VAL A 201 13.43 31.29 -2.25
CA VAL A 201 13.77 29.98 -2.79
C VAL A 201 12.60 29.03 -2.49
N LEU A 202 11.95 28.53 -3.54
CA LEU A 202 11.01 27.41 -3.44
C LEU A 202 11.81 26.12 -3.52
N ILE A 203 11.55 25.18 -2.62
CA ILE A 203 12.35 23.97 -2.48
C ILE A 203 11.42 22.76 -2.48
N GLU A 204 11.65 21.83 -3.41
CA GLU A 204 11.03 20.51 -3.44
C GLU A 204 12.04 19.47 -2.94
N LEU A 205 11.62 18.57 -2.06
CA LEU A 205 12.47 17.56 -1.44
C LEU A 205 12.10 16.17 -1.94
N LYS A 206 13.11 15.37 -2.32
CA LYS A 206 12.94 13.94 -2.59
C LYS A 206 14.03 13.13 -1.91
N LYS A 207 13.63 11.98 -1.36
CA LYS A 207 14.59 11.01 -0.80
C LYS A 207 15.44 10.32 -1.85
N SER A 208 14.87 10.09 -3.03
CA SER A 208 15.41 9.21 -4.08
C SER A 208 15.98 9.97 -5.28
N LEU A 209 16.04 9.29 -6.42
CA LEU A 209 16.36 9.88 -7.72
C LEU A 209 15.28 10.88 -8.11
N ILE A 210 15.68 12.06 -8.59
CA ILE A 210 14.75 13.06 -9.12
C ILE A 210 14.16 12.58 -10.45
N THR A 211 12.85 12.78 -10.60
CA THR A 211 12.05 12.42 -11.77
C THR A 211 11.56 13.65 -12.52
N PRO A 212 11.15 13.53 -13.80
CA PRO A 212 10.55 14.64 -14.54
C PRO A 212 9.30 15.23 -13.87
N ALA A 213 8.53 14.42 -13.14
CA ALA A 213 7.35 14.87 -12.41
C ALA A 213 7.72 15.90 -11.33
N ASP A 214 8.84 15.70 -10.63
CA ASP A 214 9.34 16.62 -9.59
C ASP A 214 9.73 17.96 -10.21
N ALA A 215 10.35 17.93 -11.40
CA ALA A 215 10.71 19.12 -12.15
C ALA A 215 9.47 19.92 -12.60
N PHE A 216 8.47 19.24 -13.15
CA PHE A 216 7.21 19.90 -13.52
C PHE A 216 6.44 20.42 -12.31
N GLN A 217 6.55 19.75 -11.16
CA GLN A 217 5.90 20.18 -9.93
C GLN A 217 6.45 21.52 -9.44
N ILE A 218 7.77 21.67 -9.35
CA ILE A 218 8.35 22.94 -8.86
C ILE A 218 8.11 24.11 -9.82
N VAL A 219 8.08 23.87 -11.14
CA VAL A 219 7.72 24.89 -12.14
C VAL A 219 6.29 25.39 -11.90
N ARG A 220 5.33 24.47 -11.74
CA ARG A 220 3.93 24.83 -11.47
C ARG A 220 3.78 25.62 -10.17
N TYR A 221 4.53 25.24 -9.13
CA TYR A 221 4.53 25.98 -7.87
C TYR A 221 5.12 27.38 -8.02
N ARG A 222 6.24 27.55 -8.73
CA ARG A 222 6.82 28.87 -9.05
C ARG A 222 5.78 29.76 -9.74
N GLU A 223 5.09 29.26 -10.77
CA GLU A 223 4.07 30.02 -11.48
C GLU A 223 2.89 30.45 -10.60
N ILE A 224 2.45 29.58 -9.69
CA ILE A 224 1.35 29.88 -8.78
C ILE A 224 1.76 30.87 -7.71
N ILE A 225 2.95 30.73 -7.14
CA ILE A 225 3.45 31.70 -6.17
C ILE A 225 3.64 33.06 -6.83
N MET A 226 4.14 33.10 -8.08
CA MET A 226 4.21 34.35 -8.84
C MET A 226 2.84 35.00 -9.03
N LYS A 227 1.74 34.23 -9.11
CA LYS A 227 0.38 34.78 -9.16
C LYS A 227 -0.13 35.23 -7.79
N ILE A 228 -0.01 34.38 -6.76
CA ILE A 228 -0.57 34.63 -5.42
C ILE A 228 0.16 35.79 -4.72
N TRP A 229 1.48 35.87 -4.86
CA TRP A 229 2.29 36.91 -4.21
C TRP A 229 2.46 38.17 -5.07
N ASN A 230 1.62 38.33 -6.09
CA ASN A 230 1.60 39.49 -6.99
C ASN A 230 2.97 39.79 -7.66
N LYS A 231 3.52 38.76 -8.33
CA LYS A 231 4.79 38.77 -9.07
C LYS A 231 5.97 39.34 -8.25
N PRO A 232 6.33 38.71 -7.13
CA PRO A 232 7.55 39.11 -6.44
C PRO A 232 8.73 38.95 -7.40
N GLU A 233 9.58 39.97 -7.47
CA GLU A 233 10.82 39.84 -8.21
C GLU A 233 11.61 38.68 -7.61
N ASN A 234 12.30 37.93 -8.48
CA ASN A 234 13.37 37.03 -8.08
C ASN A 234 12.91 35.84 -7.21
N ILE A 235 12.14 34.90 -7.77
CA ILE A 235 11.94 33.56 -7.18
C ILE A 235 12.94 32.57 -7.78
N ARG A 236 13.68 31.85 -6.93
CA ARG A 236 14.50 30.67 -7.27
C ARG A 236 13.67 29.40 -7.04
N SER A 237 13.97 28.37 -7.83
CA SER A 237 13.42 27.03 -7.65
C SER A 237 14.57 26.07 -7.45
N MET A 238 14.51 25.25 -6.41
CA MET A 238 15.52 24.27 -6.08
C MET A 238 14.88 22.91 -5.82
N ILE A 239 15.47 21.86 -6.38
CA ILE A 239 15.11 20.48 -6.05
C ILE A 239 16.27 19.86 -5.27
N ILE A 240 15.95 19.27 -4.13
CA ILE A 240 16.90 18.52 -3.31
C ILE A 240 16.62 17.03 -3.49
N GLY A 241 17.65 16.28 -3.87
CA GLY A 241 17.54 14.84 -4.11
C GLY A 241 18.80 14.08 -3.81
N SER A 242 18.71 12.76 -3.85
CA SER A 242 19.92 11.92 -3.69
C SER A 242 20.74 11.81 -4.97
N LYS A 243 20.08 11.87 -6.15
CA LYS A 243 20.69 11.74 -7.48
C LYS A 243 19.79 12.38 -8.54
N ILE A 244 20.35 12.67 -9.70
CA ILE A 244 19.63 13.11 -10.90
C ILE A 244 20.22 12.44 -12.15
N SER A 245 19.37 12.15 -13.16
CA SER A 245 19.85 11.67 -14.46
C SER A 245 20.40 12.83 -15.29
N GLU A 246 21.37 12.55 -16.17
CA GLU A 246 22.00 13.58 -17.01
C GLU A 246 20.97 14.34 -17.88
N LYS A 247 20.03 13.63 -18.51
CA LYS A 247 18.96 14.24 -19.31
C LYS A 247 18.10 15.21 -18.49
N LEU A 248 17.74 14.81 -17.26
CA LEU A 248 16.92 15.65 -16.40
C LEU A 248 17.72 16.85 -15.86
N TYR A 249 19.02 16.69 -15.63
CA TYR A 249 19.89 17.79 -15.23
C TYR A 249 19.94 18.90 -16.28
N PHE A 250 19.99 18.55 -17.57
CA PHE A 250 19.87 19.53 -18.66
C PHE A 250 18.52 20.24 -18.64
N TYR A 251 17.43 19.50 -18.48
CA TYR A 251 16.09 20.09 -18.36
C TYR A 251 15.99 21.06 -17.18
N LEU A 252 16.50 20.70 -16.00
CA LEU A 252 16.50 21.61 -14.85
C LEU A 252 17.26 22.91 -15.14
N LYS A 253 18.42 22.83 -15.81
CA LYS A 253 19.19 24.01 -16.21
C LYS A 253 18.43 24.91 -17.17
N GLU A 254 17.79 24.36 -18.21
CA GLU A 254 17.00 25.15 -19.18
C GLU A 254 15.83 25.88 -18.53
N HIS A 255 15.27 25.34 -17.44
CA HIS A 255 14.16 25.92 -16.71
C HIS A 255 14.57 26.73 -15.46
N GLU A 256 15.86 27.03 -15.30
CA GLU A 256 16.42 27.76 -14.14
C GLU A 256 16.09 27.11 -12.79
N ILE A 257 16.08 25.78 -12.76
CA ILE A 257 15.86 24.99 -11.55
C ILE A 257 17.21 24.50 -11.04
N GLU A 258 17.50 24.81 -9.79
CA GLU A 258 18.73 24.41 -9.13
C GLU A 258 18.58 22.98 -8.60
N PHE A 259 19.67 22.21 -8.63
CA PHE A 259 19.71 20.88 -8.03
C PHE A 259 20.73 20.86 -6.90
N LYS A 260 20.30 20.42 -5.72
CA LYS A 260 21.17 20.16 -4.57
C LYS A 260 21.17 18.67 -4.27
N GLU A 261 22.33 18.04 -4.41
CA GLU A 261 22.52 16.65 -3.97
C GLU A 261 22.67 16.60 -2.44
N ILE A 262 21.82 15.81 -1.78
CA ILE A 262 22.00 15.42 -0.39
C ILE A 262 21.91 13.90 -0.30
N LYS A 263 23.00 13.28 0.17
CA LYS A 263 23.08 11.84 0.35
C LYS A 263 22.39 11.42 1.65
N TRP A 264 21.07 11.30 1.59
CA TRP A 264 20.24 10.96 2.75
C TRP A 264 20.66 9.70 3.50
N ASN A 265 21.26 8.72 2.82
CA ASN A 265 21.77 7.50 3.47
C ASN A 265 22.99 7.76 4.38
N GLU A 266 23.68 8.88 4.24
CA GLU A 266 24.79 9.27 5.13
C GLU A 266 24.26 9.99 6.38
N ILE A 267 23.13 10.70 6.26
CA ILE A 267 22.48 11.45 7.34
C ILE A 267 21.53 10.54 8.15
N PHE A 268 20.72 9.75 7.45
CA PHE A 268 19.80 8.75 7.96
C PHE A 268 20.23 7.38 7.44
N PRO A 269 21.27 6.76 8.01
CA PRO A 269 21.72 5.45 7.56
C PRO A 269 20.60 4.44 7.75
N SER A 270 20.35 3.66 6.71
CA SER A 270 19.46 2.50 6.81
C SER A 270 19.99 1.60 7.91
N ILE A 271 19.13 1.23 8.86
CA ILE A 271 19.51 0.33 9.95
C ILE A 271 20.06 -0.94 9.30
N PRO A 272 21.37 -1.25 9.48
CA PRO A 272 21.95 -2.42 8.87
C PRO A 272 21.21 -3.64 9.40
N ARG A 273 20.64 -4.45 8.51
CA ARG A 273 20.15 -5.78 8.90
C ARG A 273 21.32 -6.48 9.57
N LYS A 274 21.20 -6.81 10.87
CA LYS A 274 22.19 -7.64 11.58
C LYS A 274 22.48 -8.83 10.66
N LYS A 275 23.72 -8.93 10.15
CA LYS A 275 24.14 -10.11 9.39
C LYS A 275 23.80 -11.31 10.27
N LYS A 276 22.90 -12.18 9.80
CA LYS A 276 22.76 -13.51 10.41
C LYS A 276 24.16 -14.10 10.40
N LYS A 277 24.72 -14.41 11.57
CA LYS A 277 25.97 -15.17 11.67
C LYS A 277 25.78 -16.41 10.78
N LYS A 278 26.58 -16.53 9.73
CA LYS A 278 26.58 -17.74 8.92
C LYS A 278 27.33 -18.81 9.72
N LEU A 279 27.00 -20.08 9.49
CA LEU A 279 27.70 -21.20 10.12
C LEU A 279 29.24 -21.10 9.93
N ASN A 280 29.66 -20.56 8.78
CA ASN A 280 31.08 -20.31 8.46
C ASN A 280 31.76 -19.28 9.40
N ASP A 281 31.01 -18.37 10.03
CA ASP A 281 31.55 -17.41 11.00
C ASP A 281 31.90 -18.08 12.35
N PHE A 282 31.42 -19.31 12.58
CA PHE A 282 31.78 -20.13 13.73
C PHE A 282 33.01 -21.01 13.47
N PHE A 283 33.23 -21.44 12.22
CA PHE A 283 34.36 -22.30 11.87
C PHE A 283 35.66 -21.53 11.58
N SER A 284 35.60 -20.22 11.31
CA SER A 284 36.78 -19.38 11.07
C SER A 284 37.48 -18.88 12.35
N LYS A 285 37.02 -19.29 13.54
CA LYS A 285 37.67 -18.96 14.83
C LYS A 285 38.52 -20.08 15.41
N ASN A 286 38.63 -21.23 14.73
CA ASN A 286 39.37 -22.41 15.22
C ASN A 286 40.55 -22.82 14.32
N THR A 287 41.15 -21.87 13.61
CA THR A 287 42.44 -22.03 12.92
C THR A 287 43.29 -20.82 13.22
#